data_AF-A0A817V099-F1
#
_entry.id   AF-A0A817V099-F1
#
_cell.length_a   1.000
_cell.length_b   1.000
_cell.length_c   1.000
_cell.angle_alpha   90.00
_cell.angle_beta   90.00
_cell.angle_gamma   90.00
#
_symmetry.space_group_name_H-M   'P 1'
#
loop_
_entity.id
_entity.type
_entity.pdbx_description
1 polymer ?
#
loop_
_entity_poly.entity_id
_entity_poly.type
_entity_poly.pdbx_seq_one_letter_code
_entity_poly.pdbx_strand_id
1 'polypeptide(L)'
;MSSSKMTIGNNLLRRLKSLGIDIIFGVPGDYNLPFLDQIEDFGGIQWGNNCNELNASYTADGYARIRGIGALVTTFGVGELSAINGIAGSYAEMVSVVHIVGTPPTTSQISSAILHYTLGNGDFQVFANMYKEVTIAQATLTKENAVEEIDRILTQCLLKGRPVYIGLAVDLSGYEVNLDSSSIKPLNLSLVRNPKNEHQAALENVLDLVKKAERMIVIVDACAVRHDIMNKVLKFIEHTQLPVYVTHMAKGGIDEDHPQFRGVFAGNCSTEQVQEEVYDADLILSIGSMNSDFNTGGFTYRLSQKKTIEFHTYHTKIFYAIYDKVDMRELLPDLTEHWPTDIIYSYKGKPYEIEKPILDSKHQYEIVQEYFWHKLSVFIPENSIVIAETGTSEFGIFNMRAPRGVTFLTQILWGSIGYSVGAALGAALAAKDQNRRVFVLVGDGSFLYENEAQDMAFH
;
A
#
# COMPACT_ATOMS: atom_id res chain seq x y z
N MET A 1 -25.77 5.00 -34.74
CA MET A 1 -24.44 4.87 -34.11
C MET A 1 -24.10 3.39 -34.16
N SER A 2 -23.07 3.01 -34.91
CA SER A 2 -22.66 1.61 -35.03
C SER A 2 -22.09 1.16 -33.69
N SER A 3 -22.65 0.11 -33.10
CA SER A 3 -22.09 -0.51 -31.90
C SER A 3 -20.70 -1.04 -32.26
N SER A 4 -19.63 -0.42 -31.76
CA SER A 4 -18.31 -1.05 -31.84
C SER A 4 -18.34 -2.30 -30.98
N LYS A 5 -17.77 -3.40 -31.49
CA LYS A 5 -17.55 -4.60 -30.71
C LYS A 5 -16.17 -4.52 -30.07
N MET A 6 -16.05 -4.96 -28.83
CA MET A 6 -14.79 -5.03 -28.09
C MET A 6 -14.72 -6.38 -27.38
N THR A 7 -13.56 -7.01 -27.36
CA THR A 7 -13.38 -8.26 -26.59
C THR A 7 -13.41 -7.97 -25.10
N ILE A 8 -13.83 -8.95 -24.28
CA ILE A 8 -13.78 -8.83 -22.81
C ILE A 8 -12.36 -8.53 -22.34
N GLY A 9 -11.34 -9.20 -22.89
CA GLY A 9 -9.95 -8.95 -22.57
C GLY A 9 -9.52 -7.51 -22.89
N ASN A 10 -9.83 -6.98 -24.08
CA ASN A 10 -9.49 -5.60 -24.43
C ASN A 10 -10.26 -4.57 -23.58
N ASN A 11 -11.48 -4.87 -23.14
CA ASN A 11 -12.20 -4.01 -22.20
C ASN A 11 -11.46 -3.94 -20.85
N LEU A 12 -11.01 -5.09 -20.33
CA LEU A 12 -10.22 -5.16 -19.09
C LEU A 12 -8.91 -4.38 -19.25
N LEU A 13 -8.14 -4.61 -20.31
CA LEU A 13 -6.89 -3.89 -20.58
C LEU A 13 -7.09 -2.38 -20.69
N ARG A 14 -8.16 -1.96 -21.37
CA ARG A 14 -8.50 -0.54 -21.48
C ARG A 14 -8.81 0.08 -20.13
N ARG A 15 -9.50 -0.64 -19.25
CA ARG A 15 -9.75 -0.19 -17.88
C ARG A 15 -8.46 -0.11 -17.07
N LEU A 16 -7.63 -1.13 -17.08
CA LEU A 16 -6.32 -1.12 -16.41
C LEU A 16 -5.45 0.05 -16.89
N LYS A 17 -5.38 0.28 -18.22
CA LYS A 17 -4.66 1.41 -18.81
C LYS A 17 -5.21 2.75 -18.34
N SER A 18 -6.53 2.90 -18.27
CA SER A 18 -7.18 4.13 -17.79
C SER A 18 -6.85 4.46 -16.33
N LEU A 19 -6.45 3.46 -15.55
CA LEU A 19 -6.00 3.58 -14.17
C LEU A 19 -4.48 3.81 -14.04
N GLY A 20 -3.77 4.02 -15.15
CA GLY A 20 -2.34 4.30 -15.16
C GLY A 20 -1.44 3.06 -15.07
N ILE A 21 -1.98 1.86 -15.33
CA ILE A 21 -1.20 0.63 -15.44
C ILE A 21 -0.58 0.57 -16.83
N ASP A 22 0.76 0.57 -16.86
CA ASP A 22 1.54 0.50 -18.10
C ASP A 22 2.24 -0.86 -18.24
N ILE A 23 2.31 -1.65 -17.17
CA ILE A 23 2.96 -2.97 -17.12
C ILE A 23 2.05 -3.91 -16.33
N ILE A 24 1.82 -5.11 -16.85
CA ILE A 24 1.12 -6.19 -16.16
C ILE A 24 2.12 -7.32 -15.91
N PHE A 25 2.21 -7.77 -14.66
CA PHE A 25 3.18 -8.78 -14.23
C PHE A 25 2.58 -10.18 -14.22
N GLY A 26 3.41 -11.22 -14.33
CA GLY A 26 2.90 -12.58 -14.26
C GLY A 26 3.77 -13.64 -14.89
N VAL A 27 3.20 -14.83 -15.01
CA VAL A 27 3.84 -16.00 -15.63
C VAL A 27 2.89 -16.61 -16.67
N PRO A 28 3.39 -16.92 -17.89
CA PRO A 28 2.58 -17.56 -18.92
C PRO A 28 2.12 -18.96 -18.51
N GLY A 29 0.86 -19.26 -18.80
CA GLY A 29 0.29 -20.59 -18.68
C GLY A 29 -0.86 -20.78 -19.67
N ASP A 30 -1.12 -22.02 -20.07
CA ASP A 30 -2.04 -22.34 -21.16
C ASP A 30 -3.44 -21.70 -21.05
N TYR A 31 -3.99 -21.54 -19.84
CA TYR A 31 -5.27 -20.88 -19.62
C TYR A 31 -5.25 -19.34 -19.73
N ASN A 32 -4.09 -18.70 -19.69
CA ASN A 32 -3.96 -17.25 -19.83
C ASN A 32 -3.32 -16.80 -21.16
N LEU A 33 -2.76 -17.71 -21.97
CA LEU A 33 -2.08 -17.36 -23.24
C LEU A 33 -2.92 -16.45 -24.16
N PRO A 34 -4.22 -16.70 -24.42
CA PRO A 34 -5.00 -15.81 -25.29
C PRO A 34 -5.18 -14.39 -24.74
N PHE A 35 -5.13 -14.22 -23.41
CA PHE A 35 -5.14 -12.91 -22.78
C PHE A 35 -3.75 -12.24 -22.86
N LEU A 36 -2.66 -13.02 -22.79
CA LEU A 36 -1.31 -12.51 -23.00
C LEU A 36 -1.10 -12.00 -24.42
N ASP A 37 -1.58 -12.74 -25.43
CA ASP A 37 -1.58 -12.27 -26.83
C ASP A 37 -2.28 -10.91 -26.94
N GLN A 38 -3.43 -10.74 -26.25
CA GLN A 38 -4.14 -9.46 -26.20
C GLN A 38 -3.35 -8.36 -25.47
N ILE A 39 -2.60 -8.68 -24.41
CA ILE A 39 -1.73 -7.69 -23.73
C ILE A 39 -0.67 -7.17 -24.70
N GLU A 40 -0.01 -8.06 -25.44
CA GLU A 40 1.03 -7.71 -26.42
C GLU A 40 0.46 -6.87 -27.57
N ASP A 41 -0.73 -7.22 -28.06
CA ASP A 41 -1.39 -6.54 -29.19
C ASP A 41 -2.09 -5.22 -28.81
N PHE A 42 -2.48 -5.02 -27.55
CA PHE A 42 -3.35 -3.90 -27.14
C PHE A 42 -2.72 -2.52 -27.39
N GLY A 43 -1.40 -2.42 -27.26
CA GLY A 43 -0.67 -1.15 -27.35
C GLY A 43 -0.83 -0.29 -26.09
N GLY A 44 0.28 0.12 -25.50
CA GLY A 44 0.30 0.99 -24.31
C GLY A 44 0.29 0.25 -22.96
N ILE A 45 0.18 -1.07 -22.95
CA ILE A 45 0.51 -1.92 -21.79
C ILE A 45 1.64 -2.85 -22.22
N GLN A 46 2.62 -3.08 -21.35
CA GLN A 46 3.71 -4.03 -21.56
C GLN A 46 3.49 -5.29 -20.70
N TRP A 47 3.88 -6.45 -21.23
CA TRP A 47 3.99 -7.67 -20.44
C TRP A 47 5.30 -7.65 -19.63
N GLY A 48 5.17 -7.74 -18.30
CA GLY A 48 6.29 -7.87 -17.37
C GLY A 48 6.42 -9.31 -16.92
N ASN A 49 7.12 -10.13 -17.70
CA ASN A 49 7.33 -11.54 -17.37
C ASN A 49 8.06 -11.69 -16.03
N ASN A 50 7.68 -12.71 -15.25
CA ASN A 50 8.32 -13.07 -13.97
C ASN A 50 8.87 -14.50 -13.98
N CYS A 51 9.81 -14.81 -13.08
CA CYS A 51 10.38 -16.16 -12.94
C CYS A 51 9.37 -17.16 -12.35
N ASN A 52 8.56 -16.71 -11.39
CA ASN A 52 7.46 -17.46 -10.80
C ASN A 52 6.36 -16.49 -10.32
N GLU A 53 5.19 -17.02 -9.95
CA GLU A 53 4.01 -16.22 -9.59
C GLU A 53 4.09 -15.54 -8.23
N LEU A 54 4.88 -16.08 -7.28
CA LEU A 54 5.15 -15.41 -6.01
C LEU A 54 5.91 -14.10 -6.27
N ASN A 55 6.97 -14.17 -7.06
CA ASN A 55 7.79 -13.01 -7.42
C ASN A 55 6.98 -12.00 -8.22
N ALA A 56 6.11 -12.49 -9.12
CA ALA A 56 5.18 -11.65 -9.87
C ALA A 56 4.23 -10.88 -8.95
N SER A 57 3.70 -11.54 -7.92
CA SER A 57 2.80 -10.91 -6.94
C SER A 57 3.51 -9.82 -6.12
N TYR A 58 4.76 -10.04 -5.68
CA TYR A 58 5.56 -9.00 -5.03
C TYR A 58 5.95 -7.86 -5.98
N THR A 59 6.22 -8.17 -7.25
CA THR A 59 6.51 -7.16 -8.27
C THR A 59 5.29 -6.27 -8.50
N ALA A 60 4.09 -6.85 -8.61
CA ALA A 60 2.85 -6.10 -8.73
C ALA A 60 2.57 -5.24 -7.48
N ASP A 61 2.86 -5.74 -6.27
CA ASP A 61 2.76 -4.98 -5.02
C ASP A 61 3.70 -3.76 -5.03
N GLY A 62 5.00 -3.97 -5.29
CA GLY A 62 5.99 -2.88 -5.34
C GLY A 62 5.68 -1.83 -6.41
N TYR A 63 5.18 -2.25 -7.57
CA TYR A 63 4.70 -1.35 -8.63
C TYR A 63 3.49 -0.53 -8.14
N ALA A 64 2.52 -1.18 -7.50
CA ALA A 64 1.31 -0.55 -6.97
C ALA A 64 1.62 0.50 -5.90
N ARG A 65 2.66 0.29 -5.07
CA ARG A 65 3.07 1.29 -4.06
C ARG A 65 3.62 2.59 -4.66
N ILE A 66 4.08 2.57 -5.90
CA ILE A 66 4.57 3.75 -6.61
C ILE A 66 3.52 4.34 -7.54
N ARG A 67 2.71 3.51 -8.22
CA ARG A 67 1.71 3.96 -9.21
C ARG A 67 0.29 4.09 -8.66
N GLY A 68 0.05 3.63 -7.42
CA GLY A 68 -1.26 3.57 -6.78
C GLY A 68 -2.05 2.29 -7.08
N ILE A 69 -1.70 1.56 -8.15
CA ILE A 69 -2.33 0.28 -8.51
C ILE A 69 -1.38 -0.57 -9.36
N GLY A 70 -1.44 -1.89 -9.18
CA GLY A 70 -0.70 -2.88 -9.97
C GLY A 70 -1.62 -4.00 -10.47
N ALA A 71 -1.15 -4.79 -11.43
CA ALA A 71 -1.88 -5.94 -11.96
C ALA A 71 -0.97 -7.16 -12.08
N LEU A 72 -1.53 -8.33 -11.75
CA LEU A 72 -0.91 -9.64 -11.78
C LEU A 72 -1.76 -10.57 -12.64
N VAL A 73 -1.15 -11.32 -13.55
CA VAL A 73 -1.77 -12.40 -14.32
C VAL A 73 -1.14 -13.73 -13.97
N THR A 74 -1.95 -14.71 -13.57
CA THR A 74 -1.49 -16.09 -13.33
C THR A 74 -2.35 -17.10 -14.08
N THR A 75 -1.90 -18.34 -14.17
CA THR A 75 -2.73 -19.46 -14.63
C THR A 75 -3.51 -20.09 -13.48
N PHE A 76 -4.58 -20.81 -13.82
CA PHE A 76 -5.47 -21.49 -12.88
C PHE A 76 -4.75 -22.51 -12.00
N GLY A 77 -5.15 -22.60 -10.73
CA GLY A 77 -4.68 -23.58 -9.77
C GLY A 77 -3.22 -23.42 -9.38
N VAL A 78 -2.28 -23.87 -10.22
CA VAL A 78 -0.85 -23.90 -9.88
C VAL A 78 -0.25 -22.50 -9.73
N GLY A 79 -0.61 -21.57 -10.61
CA GLY A 79 -0.06 -20.22 -10.58
C GLY A 79 -0.69 -19.35 -9.49
N GLU A 80 -2.02 -19.35 -9.40
CA GLU A 80 -2.71 -18.59 -8.37
C GLU A 80 -2.39 -19.10 -6.95
N LEU A 81 -2.17 -20.39 -6.72
CA LEU A 81 -1.79 -20.86 -5.37
C LEU A 81 -0.37 -20.42 -4.98
N SER A 82 0.55 -20.28 -5.93
CA SER A 82 1.89 -19.71 -5.67
C SER A 82 1.81 -18.20 -5.36
N ALA A 83 0.97 -17.46 -6.07
CA ALA A 83 0.79 -16.01 -5.88
C ALA A 83 0.04 -15.61 -4.59
N ILE A 84 -0.69 -16.54 -3.96
CA ILE A 84 -1.63 -16.20 -2.88
C ILE A 84 -0.92 -15.54 -1.69
N ASN A 85 0.34 -15.90 -1.42
CA ASN A 85 1.13 -15.29 -0.35
C ASN A 85 1.40 -13.80 -0.61
N GLY A 86 1.76 -13.42 -1.84
CA GLY A 86 1.95 -12.00 -2.15
C GLY A 86 0.64 -11.23 -2.21
N ILE A 87 -0.45 -11.84 -2.68
CA ILE A 87 -1.78 -11.22 -2.62
C ILE A 87 -2.25 -11.03 -1.17
N ALA A 88 -2.01 -12.01 -0.28
CA ALA A 88 -2.26 -11.85 1.14
C ALA A 88 -1.42 -10.72 1.75
N GLY A 89 -0.16 -10.57 1.32
CA GLY A 89 0.69 -9.43 1.67
C GLY A 89 0.12 -8.09 1.20
N SER A 90 -0.28 -7.97 -0.06
CA SER A 90 -0.96 -6.78 -0.59
C SER A 90 -2.27 -6.51 0.16
N TYR A 91 -3.00 -7.55 0.56
CA TYR A 91 -4.17 -7.39 1.41
C TYR A 91 -3.74 -6.79 2.74
N ALA A 92 -2.89 -7.45 3.53
CA ALA A 92 -2.44 -6.98 4.83
C ALA A 92 -1.93 -5.53 4.79
N GLU A 93 -1.13 -5.19 3.77
CA GLU A 93 -0.50 -3.89 3.64
C GLU A 93 -1.36 -2.80 2.98
N MET A 94 -2.62 -3.12 2.65
CA MET A 94 -3.56 -2.21 1.98
C MET A 94 -3.03 -1.69 0.63
N VAL A 95 -2.60 -2.61 -0.23
CA VAL A 95 -2.08 -2.32 -1.58
C VAL A 95 -3.10 -2.75 -2.63
N SER A 96 -3.41 -1.86 -3.57
CA SER A 96 -4.32 -2.12 -4.68
C SER A 96 -3.67 -2.96 -5.77
N VAL A 97 -3.86 -4.28 -5.73
CA VAL A 97 -3.39 -5.23 -6.76
C VAL A 97 -4.57 -5.94 -7.41
N VAL A 98 -4.66 -5.87 -8.74
CA VAL A 98 -5.67 -6.60 -9.52
C VAL A 98 -5.09 -7.94 -9.94
N HIS A 99 -5.56 -9.02 -9.33
CA HIS A 99 -5.15 -10.38 -9.68
C HIS A 99 -6.12 -10.98 -10.70
N ILE A 100 -5.62 -11.23 -11.90
CA ILE A 100 -6.34 -11.80 -13.03
C ILE A 100 -5.87 -13.24 -13.20
N VAL A 101 -6.79 -14.19 -13.16
CA VAL A 101 -6.49 -15.61 -13.32
C VAL A 101 -7.10 -16.10 -14.62
N GLY A 102 -6.25 -16.60 -15.53
CA GLY A 102 -6.73 -17.35 -16.69
C GLY A 102 -7.33 -18.67 -16.21
N THR A 103 -8.62 -18.89 -16.44
CA THR A 103 -9.35 -20.08 -15.98
C THR A 103 -9.74 -21.01 -17.12
N PRO A 104 -10.04 -22.30 -16.85
CA PRO A 104 -10.47 -23.26 -17.86
C PRO A 104 -11.69 -22.78 -18.67
N PRO A 105 -11.92 -23.31 -19.89
CA PRO A 105 -13.02 -22.84 -20.72
C PRO A 105 -14.38 -23.09 -20.06
N THR A 106 -15.32 -22.16 -20.26
CA THR A 106 -16.63 -22.18 -19.58
C THR A 106 -17.38 -23.50 -19.75
N THR A 107 -17.28 -24.13 -20.93
CA THR A 107 -17.90 -25.43 -21.22
C THR A 107 -17.37 -26.55 -20.33
N SER A 108 -16.06 -26.57 -20.06
CA SER A 108 -15.44 -27.59 -19.21
C SER A 108 -15.76 -27.38 -17.73
N GLN A 109 -15.90 -26.12 -17.30
CA GLN A 109 -16.35 -25.79 -15.95
C GLN A 109 -17.79 -26.28 -15.74
N ILE A 110 -18.70 -25.99 -16.68
CA ILE A 110 -20.12 -26.42 -16.61
C ILE A 110 -20.24 -27.95 -16.59
N SER A 111 -19.44 -28.66 -17.39
CA SER A 111 -19.47 -30.13 -17.42
C SER A 111 -18.74 -30.78 -16.24
N SER A 112 -18.18 -29.99 -15.31
CA SER A 112 -17.36 -30.50 -14.19
C SER A 112 -16.24 -31.43 -14.68
N ALA A 113 -15.59 -31.07 -15.79
CA ALA A 113 -14.56 -31.90 -16.39
C ALA A 113 -13.35 -32.06 -15.46
N ILE A 114 -12.67 -33.20 -15.54
CA ILE A 114 -11.39 -33.39 -14.84
C ILE A 114 -10.27 -32.86 -15.74
N LEU A 115 -9.69 -31.72 -15.34
CA LEU A 115 -8.64 -31.03 -16.09
C LEU A 115 -7.33 -30.97 -15.28
N HIS A 116 -6.22 -30.75 -15.96
CA HIS A 116 -4.96 -30.42 -15.31
C HIS A 116 -5.08 -29.09 -14.54
N TYR A 117 -4.20 -28.89 -13.56
CA TYR A 117 -4.24 -27.77 -12.60
C TYR A 117 -5.51 -27.70 -11.73
N THR A 118 -6.35 -28.73 -11.70
CA THR A 118 -7.49 -28.87 -10.78
C THR A 118 -7.18 -29.85 -9.65
N LEU A 119 -8.05 -29.91 -8.64
CA LEU A 119 -8.02 -30.96 -7.61
C LEU A 119 -8.62 -32.30 -8.07
N GLY A 120 -8.99 -32.43 -9.35
CA GLY A 120 -9.55 -33.66 -9.91
C GLY A 120 -10.93 -34.05 -9.37
N ASN A 121 -11.68 -33.09 -8.81
CA ASN A 121 -12.98 -33.31 -8.18
C ASN A 121 -14.15 -32.59 -8.90
N GLY A 122 -13.88 -31.92 -10.03
CA GLY A 122 -14.88 -31.17 -10.80
C GLY A 122 -15.25 -29.79 -10.23
N ASP A 123 -14.61 -29.35 -9.14
CA ASP A 123 -14.83 -28.02 -8.55
C ASP A 123 -13.82 -27.00 -9.10
N PHE A 124 -14.30 -26.05 -9.90
CA PHE A 124 -13.51 -24.96 -10.47
C PHE A 124 -13.57 -23.66 -9.66
N GLN A 125 -14.32 -23.63 -8.56
CA GLN A 125 -14.44 -22.46 -7.69
C GLN A 125 -13.56 -22.57 -6.44
N VAL A 126 -12.96 -23.73 -6.19
CA VAL A 126 -12.16 -23.99 -4.97
C VAL A 126 -11.06 -22.95 -4.73
N PHE A 127 -10.33 -22.54 -5.77
CA PHE A 127 -9.23 -21.58 -5.61
C PHE A 127 -9.74 -20.15 -5.45
N ALA A 128 -10.75 -19.73 -6.23
CA ALA A 128 -11.42 -18.45 -6.00
C ALA A 128 -11.99 -18.35 -4.57
N ASN A 129 -12.54 -19.45 -4.02
CA ASN A 129 -13.00 -19.52 -2.64
C ASN A 129 -11.86 -19.31 -1.63
N MET A 130 -10.67 -19.85 -1.86
CA MET A 130 -9.49 -19.58 -1.01
C MET A 130 -9.10 -18.10 -1.04
N TYR A 131 -9.20 -17.46 -2.21
CA TYR A 131 -8.89 -16.05 -2.38
C TYR A 131 -9.85 -15.10 -1.66
N LYS A 132 -11.03 -15.55 -1.22
CA LYS A 132 -12.02 -14.68 -0.52
C LYS A 132 -11.47 -14.10 0.77
N GLU A 133 -10.57 -14.81 1.43
CA GLU A 133 -9.96 -14.39 2.69
C GLU A 133 -8.85 -13.35 2.50
N VAL A 134 -8.34 -13.21 1.26
CA VAL A 134 -7.19 -12.36 0.93
C VAL A 134 -7.48 -11.36 -0.19
N THR A 135 -8.74 -11.16 -0.55
CA THR A 135 -9.19 -10.15 -1.53
C THR A 135 -10.44 -9.45 -1.05
N ILE A 136 -10.59 -8.16 -1.35
CA ILE A 136 -11.75 -7.38 -0.89
C ILE A 136 -12.99 -7.60 -1.76
N ALA A 137 -12.78 -8.03 -3.01
CA ALA A 137 -13.83 -8.31 -3.97
C ALA A 137 -13.32 -9.29 -5.03
N GLN A 138 -14.25 -10.09 -5.56
CA GLN A 138 -13.96 -11.09 -6.60
C GLN A 138 -15.04 -11.09 -7.66
N ALA A 139 -14.67 -11.44 -8.89
CA ALA A 139 -15.59 -11.74 -9.98
C ALA A 139 -15.08 -12.90 -10.83
N THR A 140 -15.98 -13.82 -11.18
CA THR A 140 -15.77 -14.77 -12.28
C THR A 140 -16.54 -14.23 -13.49
N LEU A 141 -15.82 -13.83 -14.53
CA LEU A 141 -16.42 -13.16 -15.67
C LEU A 141 -17.24 -14.13 -16.53
N THR A 142 -18.39 -13.67 -16.98
CA THR A 142 -19.27 -14.32 -17.96
C THR A 142 -19.56 -13.36 -19.12
N LYS A 143 -20.19 -13.85 -20.17
CA LYS A 143 -20.56 -13.02 -21.34
C LYS A 143 -21.50 -11.88 -20.97
N GLU A 144 -22.33 -12.09 -19.95
CA GLU A 144 -23.39 -11.20 -19.52
C GLU A 144 -22.91 -10.16 -18.50
N ASN A 145 -21.98 -10.54 -17.61
CA ASN A 145 -21.59 -9.69 -16.47
C ASN A 145 -20.27 -8.94 -16.67
N ALA A 146 -19.45 -9.32 -17.67
CA ALA A 146 -18.03 -8.94 -17.68
C ALA A 146 -17.80 -7.43 -17.61
N VAL A 147 -18.61 -6.65 -18.33
CA VAL A 147 -18.48 -5.20 -18.39
C VAL A 147 -18.69 -4.55 -17.03
N GLU A 148 -19.79 -4.90 -16.36
CA GLU A 148 -20.17 -4.31 -15.07
C GLU A 148 -19.26 -4.80 -13.94
N GLU A 149 -18.89 -6.09 -13.96
CA GLU A 149 -18.04 -6.69 -12.94
C GLU A 149 -16.60 -6.15 -12.99
N ILE A 150 -16.03 -5.91 -14.17
CA ILE A 150 -14.71 -5.27 -14.30
C ILE A 150 -14.73 -3.89 -13.62
N ASP A 151 -15.72 -3.06 -13.92
CA ASP A 151 -15.83 -1.72 -13.33
C ASP A 151 -16.04 -1.78 -11.81
N ARG A 152 -16.91 -2.67 -11.34
CA ARG A 152 -17.18 -2.87 -9.92
C ARG A 152 -15.91 -3.28 -9.17
N ILE A 153 -15.20 -4.29 -9.68
CA ILE A 153 -14.01 -4.85 -9.04
C ILE A 153 -12.87 -3.84 -8.99
N LEU A 154 -12.58 -3.15 -10.10
CA LEU A 154 -11.53 -2.13 -10.12
C LEU A 154 -11.87 -0.93 -9.21
N THR A 155 -13.14 -0.55 -9.13
CA THR A 155 -13.61 0.49 -8.20
C THR A 155 -13.39 0.05 -6.74
N GLN A 156 -13.72 -1.20 -6.38
CA GLN A 156 -13.46 -1.71 -5.04
C GLN A 156 -11.96 -1.77 -4.71
N CYS A 157 -11.13 -2.19 -5.66
CA CYS A 157 -9.68 -2.27 -5.50
C CYS A 157 -9.07 -0.93 -5.06
N LEU A 158 -9.46 0.16 -5.74
CA LEU A 158 -8.96 1.51 -5.48
C LEU A 158 -9.58 2.15 -4.23
N LEU A 159 -10.91 2.12 -4.08
CA LEU A 159 -11.58 2.78 -2.94
C LEU A 159 -11.22 2.16 -1.59
N LYS A 160 -10.92 0.87 -1.59
CA LYS A 160 -10.57 0.11 -0.39
C LYS A 160 -9.06 -0.02 -0.17
N GLY A 161 -8.23 0.30 -1.17
CA GLY A 161 -6.79 0.07 -1.08
C GLY A 161 -6.49 -1.40 -0.83
N ARG A 162 -7.10 -2.33 -1.57
CA ARG A 162 -6.98 -3.78 -1.31
C ARG A 162 -6.94 -4.58 -2.61
N PRO A 163 -6.36 -5.77 -2.61
CA PRO A 163 -6.32 -6.61 -3.79
C PRO A 163 -7.70 -7.19 -4.12
N VAL A 164 -7.88 -7.50 -5.40
CA VAL A 164 -9.11 -8.06 -5.96
C VAL A 164 -8.80 -9.22 -6.91
N TYR A 165 -9.77 -10.10 -7.11
CA TYR A 165 -9.64 -11.28 -7.97
C TYR A 165 -10.58 -11.20 -9.19
N ILE A 166 -10.06 -11.52 -10.37
CA ILE A 166 -10.82 -11.64 -11.62
C ILE A 166 -10.51 -13.00 -12.25
N GLY A 167 -11.47 -13.91 -12.25
CA GLY A 167 -11.42 -15.14 -13.04
C GLY A 167 -11.84 -14.86 -14.48
N LEU A 168 -10.92 -15.02 -15.43
CA LEU A 168 -11.17 -14.84 -16.86
C LEU A 168 -11.01 -16.19 -17.57
N ALA A 169 -12.12 -16.79 -18.01
CA ALA A 169 -12.07 -18.04 -18.76
C ALA A 169 -11.39 -17.85 -20.11
N VAL A 170 -10.57 -18.82 -20.51
CA VAL A 170 -9.75 -18.77 -21.73
C VAL A 170 -10.58 -18.51 -23.00
N ASP A 171 -11.80 -19.03 -23.07
CA ASP A 171 -12.74 -18.85 -24.18
C ASP A 171 -13.47 -17.49 -24.14
N LEU A 172 -13.44 -16.79 -23.01
CA LEU A 172 -14.06 -15.47 -22.84
C LEU A 172 -13.13 -14.31 -23.17
N SER A 173 -11.80 -14.48 -23.10
CA SER A 173 -10.84 -13.41 -23.39
C SER A 173 -11.07 -12.76 -24.76
N GLY A 174 -11.28 -13.59 -25.78
CA GLY A 174 -11.59 -13.15 -27.15
C GLY A 174 -13.08 -12.91 -27.44
N TYR A 175 -13.98 -13.09 -26.47
CA TYR A 175 -15.41 -12.96 -26.70
C TYR A 175 -15.80 -11.49 -26.87
N GLU A 176 -16.48 -11.17 -27.98
CA GLU A 176 -16.95 -9.81 -28.29
C GLU A 176 -18.21 -9.44 -27.52
N VAL A 177 -18.14 -8.32 -26.80
CA VAL A 177 -19.31 -7.66 -26.18
C VAL A 177 -19.66 -6.39 -26.96
N ASN A 178 -20.95 -6.04 -26.97
CA ASN A 178 -21.44 -4.81 -27.57
C ASN A 178 -21.10 -3.64 -26.64
N LEU A 179 -19.99 -2.97 -26.92
CA LEU A 179 -19.50 -1.90 -26.07
C LEU A 179 -18.97 -0.77 -26.95
N ASP A 180 -19.72 0.33 -26.98
CA ASP A 180 -19.29 1.52 -27.70
C ASP A 180 -18.01 2.06 -27.05
N SER A 181 -16.91 2.10 -27.81
CA SER A 181 -15.63 2.60 -27.30
C SER A 181 -15.73 4.03 -26.75
N SER A 182 -16.70 4.83 -27.23
CA SER A 182 -16.94 6.19 -26.74
C SER A 182 -17.77 6.26 -25.44
N SER A 183 -18.37 5.15 -25.00
CA SER A 183 -19.28 5.11 -23.84
C SER A 183 -18.61 4.72 -22.52
N ILE A 184 -17.32 4.36 -22.54
CA ILE A 184 -16.56 4.03 -21.32
C ILE A 184 -16.35 5.31 -20.50
N LYS A 185 -17.20 5.52 -19.50
CA LYS A 185 -17.06 6.61 -18.53
C LYS A 185 -15.94 6.32 -17.54
N PRO A 186 -15.19 7.33 -17.05
CA PRO A 186 -14.26 7.14 -15.94
C PRO A 186 -14.93 6.44 -14.76
N LEU A 187 -14.19 5.59 -14.04
CA LEU A 187 -14.71 4.96 -12.83
C LEU A 187 -15.07 6.04 -11.81
N ASN A 188 -16.20 5.86 -11.12
CA ASN A 188 -16.58 6.77 -10.05
C ASN A 188 -15.82 6.40 -8.77
N LEU A 189 -14.71 7.11 -8.54
CA LEU A 189 -13.87 6.97 -7.35
C LEU A 189 -14.22 7.99 -6.26
N SER A 190 -15.41 8.59 -6.31
CA SER A 190 -15.85 9.53 -5.27
C SER A 190 -16.00 8.81 -3.93
N LEU A 191 -15.44 9.41 -2.89
CA LEU A 191 -15.63 8.91 -1.53
C LEU A 191 -17.10 9.03 -1.11
N VAL A 192 -17.53 8.10 -0.27
CA VAL A 192 -18.84 8.20 0.38
C VAL A 192 -18.77 9.33 1.39
N ARG A 193 -19.66 10.32 1.28
CA ARG A 193 -19.74 11.43 2.22
C ARG A 193 -20.03 10.91 3.64
N ASN A 194 -19.37 11.49 4.63
CA ASN A 194 -19.65 11.24 6.03
C ASN A 194 -21.12 11.63 6.34
N PRO A 195 -21.81 10.87 7.22
CA PRO A 195 -23.11 11.27 7.73
C PRO A 195 -23.04 12.66 8.37
N LYS A 196 -23.89 13.58 7.93
CA LYS A 196 -23.77 15.02 8.25
C LYS A 196 -23.77 15.30 9.76
N ASN A 197 -24.65 14.65 10.51
CA ASN A 197 -24.81 14.93 11.94
C ASN A 197 -23.64 14.37 12.75
N GLU A 198 -23.20 13.15 12.44
CA GLU A 198 -22.09 12.46 13.08
C GLU A 198 -20.76 13.15 12.75
N HIS A 199 -20.58 13.60 11.50
CA HIS A 199 -19.45 14.42 11.09
C HIS A 199 -19.39 15.70 11.92
N GLN A 200 -20.48 16.48 11.94
CA GLN A 200 -20.53 17.75 12.66
C GLN A 200 -20.27 17.56 14.15
N ALA A 201 -20.88 16.54 14.77
CA ALA A 201 -20.69 16.23 16.17
C ALA A 201 -19.25 15.79 16.50
N ALA A 202 -18.59 15.06 15.59
CA ALA A 202 -17.18 14.71 15.74
C ALA A 202 -16.32 15.98 15.64
N LEU A 203 -16.50 16.79 14.60
CA LEU A 203 -15.76 18.03 14.37
C LEU A 203 -15.85 18.99 15.56
N GLU A 204 -17.06 19.28 16.05
CA GLU A 204 -17.28 20.15 17.21
C GLU A 204 -16.58 19.63 18.47
N ASN A 205 -16.66 18.32 18.73
CA ASN A 205 -16.01 17.72 19.88
C ASN A 205 -14.48 17.79 19.78
N VAL A 206 -13.89 17.53 18.60
CA VAL A 206 -12.45 17.71 18.39
C VAL A 206 -12.04 19.17 18.65
N LEU A 207 -12.76 20.14 18.09
CA LEU A 207 -12.45 21.56 18.25
C LEU A 207 -12.54 22.02 19.71
N ASP A 208 -13.53 21.52 20.46
CA ASP A 208 -13.68 21.82 21.89
C ASP A 208 -12.56 21.24 22.76
N LEU A 209 -12.00 20.10 22.37
CA LEU A 209 -10.85 19.50 23.03
C LEU A 209 -9.55 20.25 22.69
N VAL A 210 -9.37 20.61 21.42
CA VAL A 210 -8.24 21.40 20.93
C VAL A 210 -8.11 22.74 21.68
N LYS A 211 -9.24 23.44 21.94
CA LYS A 211 -9.24 24.70 22.71
C LYS A 211 -8.79 24.57 24.17
N LYS A 212 -8.87 23.37 24.74
CA LYS A 212 -8.52 23.10 26.15
C LYS A 212 -7.12 22.53 26.32
N ALA A 213 -6.51 22.06 25.24
CA ALA A 213 -5.22 21.39 25.26
C ALA A 213 -4.07 22.41 25.20
N GLU A 214 -3.02 22.18 25.99
CA GLU A 214 -1.81 23.00 26.00
C GLU A 214 -0.67 22.32 25.24
N ARG A 215 -0.62 20.98 25.26
CA ARG A 215 0.47 20.16 24.70
C ARG A 215 -0.09 19.16 23.70
N MET A 216 -0.38 19.67 22.51
CA MET A 216 -0.91 18.90 21.39
C MET A 216 0.19 18.34 20.50
N ILE A 217 0.01 17.09 20.05
CA ILE A 217 0.89 16.45 19.06
C ILE A 217 0.07 15.75 17.97
N VAL A 218 0.70 15.53 16.82
CA VAL A 218 0.16 14.69 15.74
C VAL A 218 1.01 13.43 15.60
N ILE A 219 0.37 12.27 15.52
CA ILE A 219 1.02 11.02 15.14
C ILE A 219 0.42 10.57 13.82
N VAL A 220 1.25 10.43 12.79
CA VAL A 220 0.85 9.93 11.47
C VAL A 220 1.25 8.46 11.37
N ASP A 221 0.30 7.62 10.95
CA ASP A 221 0.48 6.17 10.94
C ASP A 221 0.07 5.54 9.59
N ALA A 222 0.22 4.23 9.47
CA ALA A 222 0.20 3.44 8.25
C ALA A 222 -0.97 3.75 7.31
N CYS A 223 -2.20 3.88 7.85
CA CYS A 223 -3.37 4.08 7.01
C CYS A 223 -3.41 5.48 6.38
N ALA A 224 -2.71 6.47 6.96
CA ALA A 224 -2.61 7.80 6.36
C ALA A 224 -1.77 7.76 5.08
N VAL A 225 -0.67 6.99 5.11
CA VAL A 225 0.20 6.76 3.95
C VAL A 225 -0.51 5.91 2.88
N ARG A 226 -1.26 4.88 3.30
CA ARG A 226 -1.89 3.91 2.40
C ARG A 226 -3.16 4.41 1.70
N HIS A 227 -3.87 5.38 2.28
CA HIS A 227 -5.16 5.84 1.75
C HIS A 227 -5.11 7.23 1.09
N ASP A 228 -3.94 7.62 0.59
CA ASP A 228 -3.72 8.84 -0.20
C ASP A 228 -4.23 10.12 0.48
N ILE A 229 -3.97 10.25 1.80
CA ILE A 229 -4.30 11.47 2.55
C ILE A 229 -3.10 12.32 2.94
N MET A 230 -1.89 11.91 2.57
CA MET A 230 -0.68 12.59 3.01
C MET A 230 -0.65 14.08 2.62
N ASN A 231 -1.16 14.44 1.45
CA ASN A 231 -1.31 15.86 1.05
C ASN A 231 -2.24 16.66 1.99
N LYS A 232 -3.28 16.03 2.53
CA LYS A 232 -4.21 16.66 3.50
C LYS A 232 -3.57 16.73 4.89
N VAL A 233 -2.83 15.70 5.27
CA VAL A 233 -2.05 15.65 6.52
C VAL A 233 -0.98 16.73 6.55
N LEU A 234 -0.21 16.90 5.47
CA LEU A 234 0.81 17.96 5.37
C LEU A 234 0.19 19.35 5.48
N LYS A 235 -0.91 19.62 4.75
CA LYS A 235 -1.65 20.89 4.90
C LYS A 235 -2.13 21.14 6.32
N PHE A 236 -2.61 20.09 6.99
CA PHE A 236 -3.02 20.20 8.39
C PHE A 236 -1.84 20.53 9.32
N ILE A 237 -0.69 19.87 9.14
CA ILE A 237 0.52 20.13 9.94
C ILE A 237 1.04 21.55 9.67
N GLU A 238 1.12 21.98 8.41
CA GLU A 238 1.53 23.33 8.04
C GLU A 238 0.55 24.39 8.56
N HIS A 239 -0.75 24.11 8.59
CA HIS A 239 -1.74 25.04 9.10
C HIS A 239 -1.67 25.18 10.64
N THR A 240 -1.55 24.04 11.33
CA THR A 240 -1.61 24.00 12.80
C THR A 240 -0.26 24.20 13.48
N GLN A 241 0.85 24.02 12.75
CA GLN A 241 2.23 24.08 13.25
C GLN A 241 2.51 23.11 14.41
N LEU A 242 1.69 22.07 14.58
CA LEU A 242 1.84 21.07 15.64
C LEU A 242 3.08 20.19 15.42
N PRO A 243 3.78 19.79 16.49
CA PRO A 243 4.82 18.77 16.41
C PRO A 243 4.24 17.47 15.87
N VAL A 244 4.93 16.89 14.88
CA VAL A 244 4.49 15.67 14.21
C VAL A 244 5.50 14.55 14.36
N TYR A 245 4.97 13.37 14.66
CA TYR A 245 5.69 12.10 14.72
C TYR A 245 5.10 11.17 13.67
N VAL A 246 5.93 10.25 13.18
CA VAL A 246 5.45 9.15 12.34
C VAL A 246 5.66 7.83 13.07
N THR A 247 4.82 6.84 12.83
CA THR A 247 5.10 5.48 13.29
C THR A 247 6.11 4.78 12.39
N HIS A 248 6.56 3.58 12.78
CA HIS A 248 7.47 2.78 11.95
C HIS A 248 6.87 2.49 10.57
N MET A 249 5.59 2.12 10.52
CA MET A 249 4.86 1.84 9.27
C MET A 249 4.53 3.08 8.44
N ALA A 250 4.69 4.28 8.99
CA ALA A 250 4.51 5.55 8.30
C ALA A 250 5.82 6.28 7.99
N LYS A 251 6.97 5.64 8.21
CA LYS A 251 8.27 6.24 7.90
C LYS A 251 8.36 6.63 6.42
N GLY A 252 8.81 7.85 6.16
CA GLY A 252 8.83 8.45 4.82
C GLY A 252 7.50 9.11 4.39
N GLY A 253 6.45 9.06 5.22
CA GLY A 253 5.23 9.83 4.96
C GLY A 253 5.43 11.34 5.12
N ILE A 254 6.34 11.76 6.00
CA ILE A 254 6.70 13.16 6.22
C ILE A 254 8.21 13.27 6.08
N ASP A 255 8.67 14.29 5.36
CA ASP A 255 10.10 14.60 5.24
C ASP A 255 10.71 14.88 6.62
N GLU A 256 11.81 14.21 6.95
CA GLU A 256 12.44 14.29 8.28
C GLU A 256 13.28 15.57 8.49
N ASP A 257 13.24 16.49 7.53
CA ASP A 257 13.72 17.87 7.65
C ASP A 257 12.59 18.90 7.76
N HIS A 258 11.33 18.46 7.74
CA HIS A 258 10.18 19.31 7.97
C HIS A 258 10.27 19.96 9.36
N PRO A 259 9.99 21.28 9.53
CA PRO A 259 10.23 21.98 10.79
C PRO A 259 9.48 21.40 12.00
N GLN A 260 8.30 20.84 11.76
CA GLN A 260 7.46 20.19 12.77
C GLN A 260 7.86 18.74 13.05
N PHE A 261 8.71 18.11 12.24
CA PHE A 261 9.04 16.69 12.41
C PHE A 261 9.85 16.45 13.69
N ARG A 262 9.39 15.50 14.50
CA ARG A 262 9.91 15.22 15.84
C ARG A 262 10.48 13.81 16.01
N GLY A 263 10.35 12.95 15.01
CA GLY A 263 10.94 11.63 15.01
C GLY A 263 9.95 10.50 14.75
N VAL A 264 10.46 9.27 14.85
CA VAL A 264 9.70 8.04 14.66
C VAL A 264 9.30 7.46 16.03
N PHE A 265 8.00 7.20 16.22
CA PHE A 265 7.44 6.66 17.46
C PHE A 265 6.97 5.21 17.29
N ALA A 266 7.58 4.32 18.06
CA ALA A 266 7.21 2.90 18.17
C ALA A 266 7.42 2.41 19.62
N GLY A 267 6.81 3.11 20.59
CA GLY A 267 6.93 2.75 22.01
C GLY A 267 8.38 2.80 22.51
N ASN A 268 8.81 1.73 23.20
CA ASN A 268 10.15 1.64 23.80
C ASN A 268 11.28 1.56 22.77
N CYS A 269 10.98 1.31 21.50
CA CYS A 269 11.97 1.33 20.42
C CYS A 269 12.35 2.77 20.00
N SER A 270 11.56 3.76 20.40
CA SER A 270 11.81 5.18 20.05
C SER A 270 12.95 5.77 20.88
N THR A 271 13.57 6.84 20.40
CA THR A 271 14.53 7.62 21.20
C THR A 271 13.87 8.16 22.49
N GLU A 272 14.66 8.38 23.54
CA GLU A 272 14.18 8.94 24.82
C GLU A 272 13.43 10.27 24.60
N GLN A 273 13.99 11.16 23.77
CA GLN A 273 13.36 12.42 23.39
C GLN A 273 11.94 12.21 22.82
N VAL A 274 11.78 11.31 21.85
CA VAL A 274 10.47 11.03 21.24
C VAL A 274 9.50 10.46 22.27
N GLN A 275 9.96 9.55 23.14
CA GLN A 275 9.10 8.98 24.17
C GLN A 275 8.60 10.04 25.16
N GLU A 276 9.51 10.87 25.68
CA GLU A 276 9.17 11.94 26.61
C GLU A 276 8.16 12.92 26.01
N GLU A 277 8.43 13.41 24.80
CA GLU A 277 7.57 14.39 24.14
C GLU A 277 6.18 13.82 23.81
N VAL A 278 6.09 12.55 23.39
CA VAL A 278 4.80 11.90 23.11
C VAL A 278 4.01 11.62 24.39
N TYR A 279 4.68 11.17 25.46
CA TYR A 279 4.00 10.85 26.71
C TYR A 279 3.62 12.08 27.54
N ASP A 280 4.31 13.21 27.41
CA ASP A 280 3.97 14.47 28.08
C ASP A 280 2.78 15.22 27.45
N ALA A 281 2.45 14.92 26.19
CA ALA A 281 1.32 15.50 25.48
C ALA A 281 0.00 15.31 26.26
N ASP A 282 -0.86 16.33 26.28
CA ASP A 282 -2.18 16.27 26.91
C ASP A 282 -3.32 16.01 25.90
N LEU A 283 -3.04 16.13 24.60
CA LEU A 283 -3.92 15.74 23.52
C LEU A 283 -3.12 15.21 22.31
N ILE A 284 -3.49 14.03 21.83
CA ILE A 284 -2.83 13.33 20.73
C ILE A 284 -3.81 13.16 19.58
N LEU A 285 -3.45 13.68 18.41
CA LEU A 285 -4.18 13.51 17.16
C LEU A 285 -3.50 12.39 16.35
N SER A 286 -4.00 11.16 16.49
CA SER A 286 -3.47 9.98 15.79
C SER A 286 -4.21 9.77 14.46
N ILE A 287 -3.51 9.89 13.35
CA ILE A 287 -4.09 9.86 12.00
C ILE A 287 -3.70 8.54 11.33
N GLY A 288 -4.71 7.70 11.09
CA GLY A 288 -4.55 6.44 10.37
C GLY A 288 -3.91 5.30 11.18
N SER A 289 -4.19 5.23 12.49
CA SER A 289 -3.51 4.31 13.41
C SER A 289 -3.63 2.83 13.04
N MET A 290 -2.54 2.09 13.19
CA MET A 290 -2.48 0.63 13.00
C MET A 290 -1.58 0.00 14.06
N ASN A 291 -2.19 -0.53 15.11
CA ASN A 291 -1.47 -1.03 16.29
C ASN A 291 -1.02 -2.49 16.12
N SER A 292 -0.11 -2.78 15.18
CA SER A 292 0.56 -4.08 15.08
C SER A 292 1.70 -4.18 16.12
N ASP A 293 2.15 -5.40 16.41
CA ASP A 293 3.27 -5.64 17.33
C ASP A 293 4.53 -4.89 16.93
N PHE A 294 4.98 -4.96 15.68
CA PHE A 294 6.17 -4.23 15.24
C PHE A 294 5.97 -2.72 15.18
N ASN A 295 4.81 -2.23 14.73
CA ASN A 295 4.55 -0.79 14.70
C ASN A 295 4.48 -0.16 16.10
N THR A 296 4.18 -0.98 17.10
CA THR A 296 4.07 -0.58 18.52
C THR A 296 5.28 -0.93 19.37
N GLY A 297 6.38 -1.41 18.77
CA GLY A 297 7.58 -1.83 19.50
C GLY A 297 7.29 -2.96 20.49
N GLY A 298 6.60 -4.02 20.03
CA GLY A 298 6.18 -5.15 20.86
C GLY A 298 5.07 -4.79 21.86
N PHE A 299 4.09 -3.98 21.45
CA PHE A 299 2.99 -3.49 22.30
C PHE A 299 3.43 -2.63 23.50
N THR A 300 4.58 -1.96 23.37
CA THR A 300 5.07 -0.98 24.36
C THR A 300 4.60 0.44 24.08
N TYR A 301 4.11 0.71 22.86
CA TYR A 301 3.31 1.88 22.51
C TYR A 301 2.06 1.95 23.38
N ARG A 302 2.04 2.87 24.36
CA ARG A 302 0.94 3.01 25.32
C ARG A 302 0.38 4.42 25.35
N LEU A 303 -0.44 4.74 24.36
CA LEU A 303 -1.19 5.99 24.39
C LEU A 303 -2.42 5.88 25.28
N SER A 304 -2.57 6.83 26.19
CA SER A 304 -3.76 6.91 27.03
C SER A 304 -4.96 7.32 26.20
N GLN A 305 -6.00 6.47 26.20
CA GLN A 305 -7.25 6.73 25.50
C GLN A 305 -7.94 8.01 26.00
N LYS A 306 -7.68 8.45 27.24
CA LYS A 306 -8.24 9.70 27.81
C LYS A 306 -7.72 10.98 27.15
N LYS A 307 -6.68 10.87 26.33
CA LYS A 307 -6.02 11.99 25.64
C LYS A 307 -5.78 11.75 24.16
N THR A 308 -6.33 10.67 23.59
CA THR A 308 -6.07 10.31 22.18
C THR A 308 -7.35 10.39 21.35
N ILE A 309 -7.26 11.13 20.24
CA ILE A 309 -8.24 11.14 19.16
C ILE A 309 -7.64 10.36 18.00
N GLU A 310 -8.35 9.34 17.53
CA GLU A 310 -7.92 8.49 16.42
C GLU A 310 -8.81 8.73 15.20
N PHE A 311 -8.20 9.20 14.10
CA PHE A 311 -8.86 9.40 12.82
C PHE A 311 -8.61 8.16 11.95
N HIS A 312 -9.67 7.41 11.66
CA HIS A 312 -9.61 6.21 10.82
C HIS A 312 -10.37 6.40 9.51
N THR A 313 -10.19 5.47 8.58
CA THR A 313 -10.82 5.52 7.25
C THR A 313 -12.33 5.25 7.28
N TYR A 314 -12.81 4.53 8.29
CA TYR A 314 -14.23 4.16 8.38
C TYR A 314 -14.91 4.60 9.68
N HIS A 315 -14.18 5.26 10.58
CA HIS A 315 -14.71 5.82 11.81
C HIS A 315 -13.75 6.87 12.36
N THR A 316 -14.20 7.67 13.32
CA THR A 316 -13.33 8.51 14.14
C THR A 316 -13.60 8.20 15.59
N LYS A 317 -12.54 8.05 16.39
CA LYS A 317 -12.64 7.72 17.81
C LYS A 317 -12.10 8.87 18.64
N ILE A 318 -12.97 9.49 19.43
CA ILE A 318 -12.62 10.58 20.33
C ILE A 318 -12.64 10.03 21.75
N PHE A 319 -11.46 9.79 22.31
CA PHE A 319 -11.29 9.06 23.57
C PHE A 319 -12.01 7.70 23.55
N TYR A 320 -13.11 7.56 24.27
CA TYR A 320 -13.92 6.34 24.35
C TYR A 320 -15.10 6.32 23.37
N ALA A 321 -15.45 7.47 22.79
CA ALA A 321 -16.58 7.58 21.86
C ALA A 321 -16.14 7.22 20.44
N ILE A 322 -16.96 6.45 19.72
CA ILE A 322 -16.75 6.09 18.32
C ILE A 322 -17.85 6.74 17.48
N TYR A 323 -17.43 7.54 16.52
CA TYR A 323 -18.27 8.12 15.48
C TYR A 323 -18.13 7.22 14.25
N ASP A 324 -19.05 6.27 14.12
CA ASP A 324 -19.09 5.32 13.01
C ASP A 324 -19.29 6.05 11.67
N LYS A 325 -18.66 5.56 10.60
CA LYS A 325 -18.71 6.12 9.24
C LYS A 325 -18.21 7.56 9.09
N VAL A 326 -17.50 8.09 10.10
CA VAL A 326 -16.80 9.37 9.99
C VAL A 326 -15.38 9.13 9.51
N ASP A 327 -15.19 9.19 8.19
CA ASP A 327 -13.92 9.00 7.49
C ASP A 327 -12.97 10.19 7.69
N MET A 328 -11.73 9.90 8.08
CA MET A 328 -10.64 10.87 8.20
C MET A 328 -10.39 11.67 6.91
N ARG A 329 -10.66 11.09 5.74
CA ARG A 329 -10.49 11.73 4.43
C ARG A 329 -11.38 12.95 4.24
N GLU A 330 -12.50 13.01 4.96
CA GLU A 330 -13.40 14.16 4.94
C GLU A 330 -13.29 15.00 6.21
N LEU A 331 -13.14 14.38 7.38
CA LEU A 331 -13.09 15.11 8.64
C LEU A 331 -11.80 15.95 8.79
N LEU A 332 -10.65 15.45 8.33
CA LEU A 332 -9.38 16.15 8.51
C LEU A 332 -9.31 17.48 7.72
N PRO A 333 -9.75 17.55 6.44
CA PRO A 333 -9.90 18.83 5.74
C PRO A 333 -10.81 19.81 6.47
N ASP A 334 -11.99 19.38 6.92
CA ASP A 334 -12.96 20.25 7.59
C ASP A 334 -12.40 20.74 8.96
N LEU A 335 -11.67 19.87 9.68
CA LEU A 335 -10.94 20.24 10.90
C LEU A 335 -9.83 21.26 10.62
N THR A 336 -9.14 21.14 9.48
CA THR A 336 -8.12 22.11 9.07
C THR A 336 -8.74 23.48 8.81
N GLU A 337 -9.88 23.52 8.10
CA GLU A 337 -10.57 24.78 7.77
C GLU A 337 -11.15 25.49 8.99
N HIS A 338 -11.64 24.72 9.97
CA HIS A 338 -12.27 25.25 11.19
C HIS A 338 -11.32 25.34 12.38
N TRP A 339 -10.02 25.16 12.15
CA TRP A 339 -9.03 25.22 13.24
C TRP A 339 -9.05 26.59 13.93
N PRO A 340 -9.03 26.67 15.28
CA PRO A 340 -9.15 27.94 15.97
C PRO A 340 -7.99 28.89 15.67
N THR A 341 -8.28 30.07 15.12
CA THR A 341 -7.28 31.07 14.70
C THR A 341 -6.51 31.71 15.85
N ASP A 342 -7.05 31.65 17.07
CA ASP A 342 -6.45 32.14 18.31
C ASP A 342 -5.40 31.17 18.89
N ILE A 343 -5.35 29.93 18.41
CA ILE A 343 -4.36 28.94 18.80
C ILE A 343 -3.15 29.06 17.87
N ILE A 344 -2.15 29.83 18.31
CA ILE A 344 -0.83 29.87 17.67
C ILE A 344 0.07 28.86 18.39
N TYR A 345 0.25 27.68 17.80
CA TYR A 345 1.11 26.67 18.38
C TYR A 345 2.58 26.93 18.03
N SER A 346 3.38 27.35 19.02
CA SER A 346 4.82 27.50 18.87
C SER A 346 5.51 26.45 19.74
N TYR A 347 5.71 25.26 19.17
CA TYR A 347 6.45 24.21 19.85
C TYR A 347 7.93 24.60 20.04
N LYS A 348 8.48 24.38 21.25
CA LYS A 348 9.85 24.80 21.64
C LYS A 348 10.82 23.63 21.91
N GLY A 349 10.47 22.39 21.57
CA GLY A 349 11.36 21.25 21.80
C GLY A 349 12.58 21.24 20.87
N LYS A 350 13.63 20.53 21.29
CA LYS A 350 14.91 20.43 20.57
C LYS A 350 14.72 19.78 19.20
N PRO A 351 15.34 20.19 18.09
CA PRO A 351 15.21 19.48 16.82
C PRO A 351 15.40 17.96 16.98
N TYR A 352 14.69 17.16 16.18
CA TYR A 352 14.92 15.71 16.16
C TYR A 352 16.33 15.44 15.65
N GLU A 353 17.15 14.82 16.50
CA GLU A 353 18.51 14.42 16.17
C GLU A 353 18.68 12.93 16.41
N ILE A 354 19.30 12.26 15.44
CA ILE A 354 19.74 10.87 15.60
C ILE A 354 21.19 10.92 16.03
N GLU A 355 21.49 10.28 17.16
CA GLU A 355 22.86 10.24 17.70
C GLU A 355 23.82 9.64 16.67
N LYS A 356 24.98 10.29 16.52
CA LYS A 356 26.03 9.76 15.65
C LYS A 356 26.71 8.60 16.37
N PRO A 357 26.95 7.48 15.69
CA PRO A 357 27.57 6.33 16.32
C PRO A 357 28.97 6.65 16.83
N ILE A 358 29.27 6.22 18.05
CA ILE A 358 30.62 6.30 18.61
C ILE A 358 31.40 5.09 18.11
N LEU A 359 32.25 5.29 17.10
CA LEU A 359 33.08 4.22 16.57
C LEU A 359 34.17 3.85 17.58
N ASP A 360 34.07 2.66 18.16
CA ASP A 360 35.16 2.11 18.98
C ASP A 360 36.39 1.91 18.10
N SER A 361 37.50 2.52 18.50
CA SER A 361 38.83 2.33 17.93
C SER A 361 39.24 0.87 17.73
N LYS A 362 38.67 -0.07 18.50
CA LYS A 362 38.91 -1.52 18.38
C LYS A 362 38.28 -2.15 17.14
N HIS A 363 37.25 -1.55 16.56
CA HIS A 363 36.53 -2.04 15.38
C HIS A 363 36.87 -1.22 14.12
N GLN A 364 38.04 -0.60 14.06
CA GLN A 364 38.43 0.34 12.99
C GLN A 364 38.36 -0.25 11.56
N TYR A 365 38.41 -1.57 11.43
CA TYR A 365 38.37 -2.28 10.14
C TYR A 365 37.10 -3.12 9.92
N GLU A 366 36.15 -3.09 10.86
CA GLU A 366 34.91 -3.88 10.79
C GLU A 366 33.72 -2.99 10.42
N ILE A 367 32.81 -3.51 9.59
CA ILE A 367 31.52 -2.86 9.33
C ILE A 367 30.51 -3.40 10.34
N VAL A 368 30.16 -2.57 11.32
CA VAL A 368 29.10 -2.85 12.30
C VAL A 368 27.80 -2.15 11.90
N GLN A 369 26.66 -2.69 12.35
CA GLN A 369 25.31 -2.20 12.01
C GLN A 369 25.15 -0.69 12.28
N GLU A 370 25.59 -0.22 13.44
CA GLU A 370 25.48 1.20 13.84
C GLU A 370 26.20 2.14 12.84
N TYR A 371 27.40 1.76 12.41
CA TYR A 371 28.16 2.49 11.40
C TYR A 371 27.48 2.44 10.03
N PHE A 372 27.03 1.26 9.62
CA PHE A 372 26.41 1.03 8.32
C PHE A 372 25.17 1.91 8.14
N TRP A 373 24.22 1.88 9.07
CA TRP A 373 22.97 2.66 8.98
C TRP A 373 23.21 4.17 9.01
N HIS A 374 24.13 4.62 9.86
CA HIS A 374 24.48 6.04 9.89
C HIS A 374 25.10 6.49 8.56
N LYS A 375 26.00 5.70 7.95
CA LYS A 375 26.59 6.04 6.64
C LYS A 375 25.59 5.96 5.50
N LEU A 376 24.69 4.99 5.55
CA LEU A 376 23.65 4.81 4.54
C LEU A 376 22.71 6.03 4.48
N SER A 377 22.36 6.62 5.63
CA SER A 377 21.53 7.84 5.70
C SER A 377 22.09 9.00 4.86
N VAL A 378 23.42 9.12 4.78
CA VAL A 378 24.12 10.18 4.05
C VAL A 378 24.41 9.77 2.61
N PHE A 379 24.45 8.46 2.33
CA PHE A 379 24.75 7.94 1.00
C PHE A 379 23.54 7.95 0.07
N ILE A 380 22.33 7.73 0.61
CA ILE A 380 21.09 7.70 -0.17
C ILE A 380 20.79 9.13 -0.66
N PRO A 381 20.65 9.36 -1.98
CA PRO A 381 20.24 10.66 -2.51
C PRO A 381 18.79 11.00 -2.15
N GLU A 382 18.48 12.30 -2.11
CA GLU A 382 17.09 12.78 -2.06
C GLU A 382 16.24 12.19 -3.20
N ASN A 383 14.94 12.10 -2.97
CA ASN A 383 13.95 11.56 -3.93
C ASN A 383 14.16 10.09 -4.34
N SER A 384 14.99 9.33 -3.61
CA SER A 384 15.19 7.89 -3.85
C SER A 384 13.99 7.05 -3.39
N ILE A 385 13.94 5.80 -3.83
CA ILE A 385 13.05 4.77 -3.31
C ILE A 385 13.92 3.77 -2.55
N VAL A 386 13.57 3.48 -1.31
CA VAL A 386 14.31 2.54 -0.45
C VAL A 386 13.37 1.41 -0.05
N ILE A 387 13.69 0.19 -0.46
CA ILE A 387 12.97 -1.00 -0.07
C ILE A 387 13.76 -1.68 1.04
N ALA A 388 13.14 -1.81 2.21
CA ALA A 388 13.73 -2.50 3.35
C ALA A 388 13.04 -3.83 3.57
N GLU A 389 13.84 -4.89 3.65
CA GLU A 389 13.36 -6.23 3.93
C GLU A 389 13.06 -6.45 5.41
N THR A 390 12.19 -7.41 5.70
CA THR A 390 12.00 -7.92 7.06
C THR A 390 13.31 -8.44 7.64
N GLY A 391 13.59 -8.00 8.88
CA GLY A 391 14.82 -8.30 9.61
C GLY A 391 15.57 -7.04 10.03
N THR A 392 16.91 -7.11 10.09
CA THR A 392 17.72 -5.96 10.53
C THR A 392 17.58 -4.74 9.63
N SER A 393 17.22 -4.91 8.36
CA SER A 393 16.96 -3.80 7.44
C SER A 393 15.79 -2.93 7.86
N GLU A 394 14.66 -3.53 8.26
CA GLU A 394 13.47 -2.83 8.74
C GLU A 394 13.74 -1.97 9.98
N PHE A 395 14.49 -2.50 10.95
CA PHE A 395 14.90 -1.76 12.15
C PHE A 395 16.04 -0.78 11.89
N GLY A 396 16.86 -1.08 10.87
CA GLY A 396 17.92 -0.22 10.40
C GLY A 396 17.39 1.09 9.84
N ILE A 397 16.41 1.02 8.94
CA ILE A 397 15.76 2.22 8.40
C ILE A 397 15.02 2.99 9.50
N PHE A 398 14.43 2.32 10.49
CA PHE A 398 13.74 2.99 11.61
C PHE A 398 14.64 4.05 12.28
N ASN A 399 15.89 3.68 12.58
CA ASN A 399 16.88 4.52 13.25
C ASN A 399 17.72 5.38 12.28
N MET A 400 17.38 5.40 11.00
CA MET A 400 18.11 6.16 9.98
C MET A 400 17.38 7.47 9.71
N ARG A 401 18.10 8.60 9.64
CA ARG A 401 17.49 9.86 9.21
C ARG A 401 17.23 9.78 7.70
N ALA A 402 15.99 9.98 7.29
CA ALA A 402 15.62 9.94 5.89
C ALA A 402 16.03 11.23 5.17
N PRO A 403 16.73 11.15 4.02
CA PRO A 403 16.84 12.26 3.10
C PRO A 403 15.46 12.71 2.60
N ARG A 404 15.36 14.00 2.22
CA ARG A 404 14.12 14.58 1.68
C ARG A 404 13.61 13.81 0.46
N GLY A 405 12.29 13.63 0.40
CA GLY A 405 11.59 12.99 -0.73
C GLY A 405 11.82 11.49 -0.86
N VAL A 406 12.49 10.84 0.10
CA VAL A 406 12.69 9.40 0.07
C VAL A 406 11.37 8.68 0.37
N THR A 407 11.00 7.73 -0.51
CA THR A 407 9.89 6.81 -0.25
C THR A 407 10.43 5.50 0.31
N PHE A 408 9.98 5.10 1.50
CA PHE A 408 10.27 3.78 2.04
C PHE A 408 9.17 2.78 1.69
N LEU A 409 9.56 1.62 1.15
CA LEU A 409 8.69 0.48 0.96
C LEU A 409 9.15 -0.65 1.89
N THR A 410 8.23 -1.17 2.68
CA THR A 410 8.50 -2.20 3.69
C THR A 410 7.22 -3.00 3.95
N GLN A 411 7.38 -4.22 4.45
CA GLN A 411 6.26 -5.13 4.70
C GLN A 411 6.15 -5.46 6.19
N ILE A 412 6.08 -4.42 7.03
CA ILE A 412 6.14 -4.56 8.49
C ILE A 412 5.00 -5.42 9.06
N LEU A 413 3.81 -5.44 8.44
CA LEU A 413 2.67 -6.20 8.96
C LEU A 413 2.66 -7.64 8.44
N TRP A 414 2.85 -7.84 7.13
CA TRP A 414 2.83 -9.20 6.56
C TRP A 414 4.15 -9.94 6.79
N GLY A 415 5.27 -9.23 6.73
CA GLY A 415 6.58 -9.72 7.18
C GLY A 415 7.14 -10.90 6.38
N SER A 416 6.81 -11.01 5.09
CA SER A 416 7.26 -12.12 4.26
C SER A 416 8.66 -11.87 3.71
N ILE A 417 9.65 -12.57 4.27
CA ILE A 417 11.03 -12.51 3.79
C ILE A 417 11.12 -12.88 2.30
N GLY A 418 11.92 -12.13 1.54
CA GLY A 418 12.05 -12.24 0.09
C GLY A 418 11.28 -11.16 -0.67
N TYR A 419 10.20 -10.63 -0.07
CA TYR A 419 9.35 -9.58 -0.66
C TYR A 419 10.15 -8.45 -1.31
N SER A 420 11.21 -7.99 -0.65
CA SER A 420 11.95 -6.80 -1.06
C SER A 420 12.54 -6.87 -2.47
N VAL A 421 12.92 -8.07 -2.94
CA VAL A 421 13.57 -8.25 -4.24
C VAL A 421 12.55 -8.08 -5.38
N GLY A 422 11.42 -8.80 -5.31
CA GLY A 422 10.33 -8.64 -6.28
C GLY A 422 9.74 -7.23 -6.25
N ALA A 423 9.48 -6.69 -5.05
CA ALA A 423 8.96 -5.34 -4.90
C ALA A 423 9.88 -4.27 -5.47
N ALA A 424 11.21 -4.44 -5.36
CA ALA A 424 12.17 -3.51 -5.93
C ALA A 424 12.10 -3.45 -7.47
N LEU A 425 11.94 -4.60 -8.14
CA LEU A 425 11.73 -4.64 -9.58
C LEU A 425 10.48 -3.85 -9.97
N GLY A 426 9.37 -4.10 -9.28
CA GLY A 426 8.10 -3.40 -9.51
C GLY A 426 8.23 -1.89 -9.31
N ALA A 427 8.86 -1.47 -8.22
CA ALA A 427 9.08 -0.07 -7.90
C ALA A 427 10.01 0.62 -8.92
N ALA A 428 11.07 -0.06 -9.37
CA ALA A 428 11.98 0.46 -10.39
C ALA A 428 11.27 0.68 -11.72
N LEU A 429 10.49 -0.30 -12.17
CA LEU A 429 9.71 -0.20 -13.40
C LEU A 429 8.62 0.87 -13.33
N ALA A 430 7.96 1.01 -12.17
CA ALA A 430 7.00 2.07 -11.91
C ALA A 430 7.61 3.48 -11.95
N ALA A 431 8.84 3.61 -11.46
CA ALA A 431 9.56 4.89 -11.33
C ALA A 431 10.49 5.20 -12.53
N LYS A 432 10.47 4.40 -13.60
CA LYS A 432 11.37 4.54 -14.76
C LYS A 432 11.37 5.95 -15.36
N ASP A 433 10.22 6.61 -15.38
CA ASP A 433 10.04 7.96 -15.94
C ASP A 433 10.24 9.09 -14.90
N GLN A 434 10.52 8.74 -13.64
CA GLN A 434 10.66 9.69 -12.52
C GLN A 434 12.12 9.98 -12.15
N ASN A 435 13.10 9.35 -12.82
CA ASN A 435 14.54 9.46 -12.52
C ASN A 435 14.86 9.23 -11.03
N ARG A 436 14.12 8.34 -10.36
CA ARG A 436 14.32 7.99 -8.95
C ARG A 436 15.21 6.77 -8.84
N ARG A 437 16.19 6.82 -7.94
CA ARG A 437 17.09 5.69 -7.70
C ARG A 437 16.46 4.73 -6.69
N VAL A 438 16.46 3.45 -7.02
CA VAL A 438 15.95 2.37 -6.15
C VAL A 438 17.11 1.74 -5.39
N PHE A 439 16.97 1.61 -4.07
CA PHE A 439 17.87 0.91 -3.17
C PHE A 439 17.13 -0.24 -2.51
N VAL A 440 17.79 -1.40 -2.43
CA VAL A 440 17.25 -2.59 -1.76
C VAL A 440 18.16 -2.95 -0.59
N LEU A 441 17.58 -3.05 0.59
CA LEU A 441 18.25 -3.38 1.84
C LEU A 441 17.75 -4.75 2.28
N VAL A 442 18.46 -5.80 1.87
CA VAL A 442 18.02 -7.18 2.02
C VAL A 442 19.08 -7.99 2.77
N GLY A 443 18.64 -8.77 3.75
CA GLY A 443 19.51 -9.75 4.42
C GLY A 443 19.80 -10.94 3.50
N ASP A 444 20.94 -11.59 3.69
CA ASP A 444 21.36 -12.77 2.94
C ASP A 444 20.32 -13.91 2.97
N GLY A 445 19.74 -14.19 4.14
CA GLY A 445 18.69 -15.21 4.29
C GLY A 445 17.44 -14.91 3.44
N SER A 446 16.94 -13.68 3.49
CA SER A 446 15.79 -13.25 2.69
C SER A 446 16.11 -13.24 1.20
N PHE A 447 17.34 -12.85 0.85
CA PHE A 447 17.80 -12.82 -0.54
C PHE A 447 17.80 -14.23 -1.18
N LEU A 448 18.14 -15.26 -0.41
CA LEU A 448 18.17 -16.65 -0.89
C LEU A 448 16.79 -17.20 -1.28
N TYR A 449 15.70 -16.69 -0.69
CA TYR A 449 14.35 -17.10 -1.08
C TYR A 449 13.99 -16.66 -2.51
N GLU A 450 14.67 -15.65 -3.05
CA GLU A 450 14.20 -14.85 -4.18
C GLU A 450 15.29 -14.56 -5.23
N ASN A 451 16.38 -15.34 -5.22
CA ASN A 451 17.55 -15.11 -6.05
C ASN A 451 17.23 -15.03 -7.57
N GLU A 452 16.16 -15.68 -8.02
CA GLU A 452 15.73 -15.69 -9.43
C GLU A 452 15.07 -14.36 -9.87
N ALA A 453 14.51 -13.55 -8.97
CA ALA A 453 13.87 -12.28 -9.35
C ALA A 453 14.83 -11.26 -9.99
N GLN A 454 16.14 -11.40 -9.77
CA GLN A 454 17.14 -10.47 -10.29
C GLN A 454 17.37 -10.56 -11.79
N ASP A 455 17.20 -11.74 -12.41
CA ASP A 455 17.53 -11.96 -13.83
C ASP A 455 16.72 -11.05 -14.78
N MET A 456 15.63 -10.46 -14.28
CA MET A 456 14.73 -9.59 -15.04
C MET A 456 14.97 -8.10 -14.79
N ALA A 457 15.75 -7.72 -13.77
CA ALA A 457 16.12 -6.33 -13.53
C ALA A 457 17.29 -5.87 -14.44
N PHE A 458 17.98 -6.81 -15.08
CA PHE A 458 19.19 -6.58 -15.87
C PHE A 458 19.02 -6.78 -17.39
N HIS A 459 17.79 -7.00 -17.86
CA HIS A 459 17.41 -7.09 -19.27
C HIS A 459 16.23 -6.16 -19.57
#